data_AF-A0AAW0JPX3-F1
#
_entry.id   AF-A0AAW0JPX3-F1
#
_cell.length_a   1.000
_cell.length_b   1.000
_cell.length_c   1.000
_cell.angle_alpha   90.00
_cell.angle_beta   90.00
_cell.angle_gamma   90.00
#
_symmetry.space_group_name_H-M   'P 1'
#
loop_
_entity.id
_entity.type
_entity.pdbx_description
1 polymer ?
#
loop_
_entity_poly.entity_id
_entity_poly.type
_entity_poly.pdbx_seq_one_letter_code
_entity_poly.pdbx_strand_id
1 'polypeptide(L)'
;MTSKNKQVVGAYDGFKVLGLPYKQGEDKRRFSMYFFLPDAKDGLPALVEKVGSESRFLDRHLPEQKAEVGDFRIPKFKISFGFEASKLLKELGLVLPFSGEADLTEMVDSLVGQNLYVSSIFHKSFIEVNEEGTEAAAASAAVIALRGLPPLRWTLWLTTHFCS
;
A
#
# COMPACT_ATOMS: atom_id res chain seq x y z
N MET A 1 -8.07 15.43 -1.77
CA MET A 1 -8.75 14.97 -3.00
C MET A 1 -10.13 14.43 -2.68
N THR A 2 -11.14 14.74 -3.49
CA THR A 2 -12.51 14.21 -3.37
C THR A 2 -13.05 13.82 -4.76
N SER A 3 -14.06 12.95 -4.82
CA SER A 3 -14.67 12.49 -6.07
C SER A 3 -16.13 12.10 -5.83
N LYS A 4 -16.96 12.30 -6.85
CA LYS A 4 -18.36 11.83 -6.89
C LYS A 4 -18.53 10.55 -7.73
N ASN A 5 -17.46 10.06 -8.34
CA ASN A 5 -17.49 8.86 -9.16
C ASN A 5 -17.52 7.61 -8.29
N LYS A 6 -18.03 6.49 -8.85
CA LYS A 6 -17.93 5.18 -8.20
C LYS A 6 -16.46 4.81 -7.99
N GLN A 7 -16.13 4.35 -6.78
CA GLN A 7 -14.78 3.98 -6.37
C GLN A 7 -14.67 2.47 -6.16
N VAL A 8 -13.47 1.91 -6.34
CA VAL A 8 -13.22 0.50 -6.01
C VAL A 8 -13.10 0.41 -4.49
N VAL A 9 -14.15 -0.05 -3.81
CA VAL A 9 -14.22 -0.02 -2.34
C VAL A 9 -14.89 -1.28 -1.81
N GLY A 10 -14.38 -1.79 -0.69
CA GLY A 10 -14.95 -2.89 0.07
C GLY A 10 -15.09 -2.51 1.54
N ALA A 11 -16.15 -2.99 2.19
CA ALA A 11 -16.34 -2.83 3.63
C ALA A 11 -16.32 -4.22 4.27
N TYR A 12 -15.59 -4.34 5.36
CA TYR A 12 -15.37 -5.58 6.09
C TYR A 12 -15.58 -5.33 7.58
N ASP A 13 -15.54 -6.40 8.38
CA ASP A 13 -15.69 -6.28 9.82
C ASP A 13 -14.51 -5.50 10.42
N GLY A 14 -14.79 -4.28 10.89
CA GLY A 14 -13.87 -3.36 11.57
C GLY A 14 -13.02 -2.45 10.66
N PHE A 15 -13.13 -2.55 9.33
CA PHE A 15 -12.35 -1.72 8.41
C PHE A 15 -12.94 -1.63 7.00
N LYS A 16 -12.48 -0.64 6.24
CA LYS A 16 -12.80 -0.42 4.82
C LYS A 16 -11.53 -0.50 3.99
N VAL A 17 -11.65 -0.93 2.74
CA VAL A 17 -10.55 -0.95 1.78
C VAL A 17 -10.92 -0.14 0.55
N LEU A 18 -10.05 0.77 0.14
CA LEU A 18 -10.16 1.56 -1.08
C LEU A 18 -9.03 1.18 -2.04
N GLY A 19 -9.36 0.82 -3.27
CA GLY A 19 -8.40 0.62 -4.36
C GLY A 19 -8.37 1.82 -5.31
N LEU A 20 -7.17 2.32 -5.61
CA LEU A 20 -6.91 3.34 -6.61
C LEU A 20 -6.05 2.74 -7.73
N PRO A 21 -6.66 2.30 -8.84
CA PRO A 21 -5.92 1.76 -9.97
C PRO A 21 -5.13 2.86 -10.69
N TYR A 22 -3.88 2.57 -11.03
CA TYR A 22 -3.04 3.43 -11.84
C TYR A 22 -3.38 3.29 -13.33
N LYS A 23 -3.05 4.32 -14.12
CA LYS A 23 -3.09 4.20 -15.57
C LYS A 23 -2.13 3.14 -16.03
N GLN A 24 -2.65 2.20 -16.81
CA GLN A 24 -1.88 1.09 -17.36
C GLN A 24 -1.11 1.48 -18.62
N GLY A 25 -1.69 2.35 -19.47
CA GLY A 25 -1.09 2.68 -20.77
C GLY A 25 -0.91 1.43 -21.64
N GLU A 26 0.29 1.28 -22.21
CA GLU A 26 0.68 0.10 -23.00
C GLU A 26 1.31 -1.01 -22.15
N ASP A 27 1.54 -0.78 -20.84
CA ASP A 27 2.11 -1.79 -19.96
C ASP A 27 1.11 -2.94 -19.77
N LYS A 28 1.60 -4.17 -19.73
CA LYS A 28 0.76 -5.34 -19.42
C LYS A 28 0.47 -5.46 -17.92
N ARG A 29 1.27 -4.81 -17.08
CA ARG A 29 1.14 -4.82 -15.63
C ARG A 29 0.07 -3.84 -15.18
N ARG A 30 -0.66 -4.23 -14.14
CA ARG A 30 -1.70 -3.41 -13.52
C ARG A 30 -1.30 -3.10 -12.08
N PHE A 31 -1.05 -1.83 -11.81
CA PHE A 31 -0.75 -1.37 -10.46
C PHE A 31 -1.98 -0.73 -9.84
N SER A 32 -2.14 -0.87 -8.54
CA SER A 32 -3.19 -0.22 -7.75
C SER A 32 -2.65 0.08 -6.37
N MET A 33 -2.97 1.26 -5.84
CA MET A 33 -2.73 1.59 -4.43
C MET A 33 -3.95 1.18 -3.61
N TYR A 34 -3.74 0.47 -2.50
CA TYR A 34 -4.82 0.11 -1.59
C TYR A 34 -4.68 0.82 -0.25
N PHE A 35 -5.77 1.45 0.20
CA PHE A 35 -5.87 2.05 1.53
C PHE A 35 -6.72 1.15 2.40
N PHE A 36 -6.14 0.66 3.49
CA PHE A 36 -6.84 -0.06 4.55
C PHE A 36 -7.15 0.94 5.66
N LEU A 37 -8.44 1.24 5.86
CA LEU A 37 -8.91 2.24 6.80
C LEU A 37 -9.71 1.55 7.92
N PRO A 38 -9.15 1.43 9.15
CA PRO A 38 -9.91 0.96 10.30
C PRO A 38 -11.10 1.88 10.61
N ASP A 39 -12.18 1.31 11.14
CA ASP A 39 -13.32 2.10 11.60
C ASP A 39 -13.01 2.87 12.90
N ALA A 40 -12.18 2.28 13.77
CA ALA A 40 -11.65 2.93 14.97
C ALA A 40 -10.46 3.84 14.63
N LYS A 41 -10.39 5.03 15.23
CA LYS A 41 -9.32 6.02 14.95
C LYS A 41 -7.93 5.53 15.31
N ASP A 42 -7.83 4.68 16.32
CA ASP A 42 -6.64 4.03 16.84
C ASP A 42 -6.58 2.54 16.45
N GLY A 43 -7.40 2.10 15.50
CA GLY A 43 -7.49 0.70 15.07
C GLY A 43 -6.36 0.21 14.16
N LEU A 44 -5.43 1.09 13.76
CA LEU A 44 -4.37 0.72 12.81
C LEU A 44 -3.43 -0.37 13.34
N PRO A 45 -2.93 -0.32 14.60
CA PRO A 45 -2.07 -1.39 15.13
C PRO A 45 -2.74 -2.76 15.10
N ALA A 46 -4.00 -2.84 15.55
CA ALA A 46 -4.77 -4.09 15.53
C ALA A 46 -5.00 -4.60 14.09
N LEU A 47 -5.24 -3.70 13.13
CA LEU A 47 -5.39 -4.08 11.73
C LEU A 47 -4.07 -4.59 11.13
N VAL A 48 -2.93 -3.98 11.46
CA VAL A 48 -1.60 -4.45 11.03
C VAL A 48 -1.29 -5.84 11.61
N GLU A 49 -1.62 -6.07 12.88
CA GLU A 49 -1.42 -7.36 13.53
C GLU A 49 -2.32 -8.44 12.89
N LYS A 50 -3.57 -8.10 12.55
CA LYS A 50 -4.49 -8.96 11.80
C LYS A 50 -3.93 -9.32 10.41
N VAL A 51 -3.40 -8.33 9.68
CA VAL A 51 -2.75 -8.54 8.37
C VAL A 51 -1.55 -9.50 8.49
N GLY A 52 -0.76 -9.38 9.55
CA GLY A 52 0.43 -10.21 9.78
C GLY A 52 0.13 -11.63 10.26
N SER A 53 -1.01 -11.85 10.92
CA SER A 53 -1.39 -13.14 11.51
C SER A 53 -2.31 -13.98 10.62
N GLU A 54 -3.13 -13.36 9.77
CA GLU A 54 -4.07 -14.07 8.90
C GLU A 54 -3.46 -14.42 7.53
N SER A 55 -3.42 -15.72 7.21
CA SER A 55 -2.98 -16.18 5.90
C SER A 55 -3.89 -15.66 4.79
N ARG A 56 -3.27 -15.15 3.72
CA ARG A 56 -3.96 -14.60 2.53
C ARG A 56 -4.92 -13.46 2.86
N PHE A 57 -4.67 -12.72 3.94
CA PHE A 57 -5.48 -11.58 4.34
C PHE A 57 -5.69 -10.60 3.17
N LEU A 58 -4.61 -10.23 2.50
CA LEU A 58 -4.67 -9.29 1.38
C LEU A 58 -5.59 -9.83 0.27
N ASP A 59 -5.32 -11.03 -0.26
CA ASP A 59 -6.11 -11.64 -1.35
C ASP A 59 -7.63 -11.64 -1.09
N ARG A 60 -8.04 -11.83 0.17
CA ARG A 60 -9.45 -11.90 0.57
C ARG A 60 -10.12 -10.53 0.73
N HIS A 61 -9.33 -9.47 0.88
CA HIS A 61 -9.82 -8.15 1.25
C HIS A 61 -9.56 -7.08 0.17
N LEU A 62 -9.02 -7.45 -0.99
CA LEU A 62 -8.90 -6.53 -2.13
C LEU A 62 -10.25 -6.40 -2.87
N PRO A 63 -10.88 -5.22 -2.88
CA PRO A 63 -12.10 -5.01 -3.65
C PRO A 63 -11.80 -4.97 -5.15
N GLU A 64 -12.69 -5.58 -5.94
CA GLU A 64 -12.63 -5.54 -7.41
C GLU A 64 -13.74 -4.70 -8.04
N GLN A 65 -14.85 -4.52 -7.31
CA GLN A 65 -16.05 -3.85 -7.82
C GLN A 65 -16.09 -2.38 -7.42
N LYS A 66 -16.68 -1.55 -8.30
CA LYS A 66 -16.91 -0.13 -8.03
C LYS A 66 -18.27 0.07 -7.35
N ALA A 67 -18.29 0.82 -6.25
CA ALA A 67 -19.50 1.22 -5.55
C ALA A 67 -19.65 2.74 -5.47
N GLU A 68 -20.89 3.20 -5.27
CA GLU A 68 -21.17 4.61 -5.02
C GLU A 68 -20.66 5.03 -3.64
N VAL A 69 -20.00 6.17 -3.58
CA VAL A 69 -19.47 6.75 -2.35
C VAL A 69 -20.17 8.08 -2.08
N GLY A 70 -20.47 8.32 -0.81
CA GLY A 70 -21.08 9.54 -0.30
C GLY A 70 -20.05 10.63 -0.07
N ASP A 71 -19.59 10.81 1.17
CA ASP A 71 -18.42 11.68 1.41
C ASP A 71 -17.15 10.86 1.25
N PHE A 72 -16.30 11.30 0.32
CA PHE A 72 -15.07 10.61 -0.08
C PHE A 72 -13.92 11.59 -0.07
N ARG A 73 -12.95 11.37 0.81
CA ARG A 73 -11.78 12.23 0.96
C ARG A 73 -10.51 11.41 1.13
N ILE A 74 -9.53 11.68 0.27
CA ILE A 74 -8.17 11.18 0.37
C ILE A 74 -7.24 12.37 0.64
N PRO A 75 -6.39 12.34 1.68
CA PRO A 75 -5.40 13.37 1.92
C PRO A 75 -4.29 13.31 0.86
N LYS A 76 -3.76 14.46 0.48
CA LYS A 76 -2.49 14.49 -0.24
C LYS A 76 -1.37 14.26 0.75
N PHE A 77 -0.38 13.47 0.37
CA PHE A 77 0.80 13.27 1.19
C PHE A 77 1.99 12.92 0.33
N LYS A 78 3.16 13.17 0.90
CA LYS A 78 4.46 12.87 0.32
C LYS A 78 5.29 12.28 1.46
N ILE A 79 5.64 11.00 1.36
CA ILE A 79 6.36 10.28 2.40
C ILE A 79 7.66 9.75 1.80
N SER A 80 8.77 9.99 2.49
CA SER A 80 10.07 9.37 2.21
C SER A 80 10.48 8.56 3.42
N PHE A 81 10.85 7.31 3.22
CA PHE A 81 11.30 6.42 4.28
C PHE A 81 12.65 5.82 3.92
N GLY A 82 13.51 5.65 4.91
CA GLY A 82 14.81 5.03 4.72
C GLY A 82 15.32 4.43 6.01
N PHE A 83 15.88 3.23 5.92
CA PHE A 83 16.38 2.50 7.06
C PHE A 83 17.49 1.51 6.67
N GLU A 84 18.24 1.06 7.66
CA GLU A 84 19.21 -0.01 7.51
C GLU A 84 18.50 -1.36 7.75
N ALA A 85 18.20 -2.07 6.66
CA ALA A 85 17.44 -3.33 6.69
C ALA A 85 18.22 -4.51 7.29
N SER A 86 19.55 -4.42 7.37
CA SER A 86 20.39 -5.45 8.01
C SER A 86 19.94 -5.77 9.44
N LYS A 87 19.54 -4.75 10.20
CA LYS A 87 19.12 -4.88 11.61
C LYS A 87 17.81 -5.65 11.72
N LEU A 88 16.78 -5.25 10.97
CA LEU A 88 15.48 -5.94 10.96
C LEU A 88 15.60 -7.37 10.44
N LEU A 89 16.40 -7.61 9.40
CA LEU A 89 16.60 -8.96 8.88
C LEU A 89 17.26 -9.88 9.91
N LYS A 90 18.24 -9.38 10.67
CA LYS A 90 18.85 -10.12 11.79
C LYS A 90 17.83 -10.43 12.89
N GLU A 91 16.98 -9.47 13.26
CA GLU A 91 15.90 -9.66 14.25
C GLU A 91 14.88 -10.70 13.79
N LEU A 92 14.63 -10.81 12.49
CA LEU A 92 13.78 -11.84 11.87
C LEU A 92 14.48 -13.19 11.71
N GLY A 93 15.73 -13.34 12.16
CA GLY A 93 16.49 -14.59 12.15
C GLY A 93 17.44 -14.77 10.96
N LEU A 94 17.48 -13.83 10.01
CA LEU A 94 18.43 -13.86 8.90
C LEU A 94 19.77 -13.27 9.33
N VAL A 95 20.61 -14.10 9.97
CA VAL A 95 21.88 -13.66 10.57
C VAL A 95 23.10 -14.05 9.73
N LEU A 96 23.11 -15.26 9.15
CA LEU A 96 24.28 -15.83 8.47
C LEU A 96 24.92 -14.90 7.43
N PRO A 97 24.18 -14.25 6.51
CA PRO A 97 24.78 -13.39 5.49
C PRO A 97 25.57 -12.19 6.04
N PHE A 98 25.34 -11.82 7.31
CA PHE A 98 25.94 -10.66 7.96
C PHE A 98 27.05 -11.02 8.96
N SER A 99 27.47 -12.29 8.98
CA SER A 99 28.47 -12.82 9.90
C SER A 99 29.73 -13.26 9.15
N GLY A 100 30.84 -13.44 9.85
CA GLY A 100 32.06 -13.99 9.25
C GLY A 100 31.92 -15.46 8.80
N GLU A 101 30.82 -16.13 9.17
CA GLU A 101 30.46 -17.48 8.71
C GLU A 101 29.62 -17.46 7.42
N ALA A 102 29.41 -16.28 6.83
CA ALA A 102 28.67 -16.16 5.58
C ALA A 102 29.40 -16.90 4.45
N ASP A 103 28.68 -17.79 3.76
CA ASP A 103 29.16 -18.39 2.53
C ASP A 103 28.63 -17.58 1.33
N LEU A 104 29.46 -16.64 0.87
CA LEU A 104 29.18 -15.78 -0.29
C LEU A 104 30.20 -16.00 -1.42
N THR A 105 30.80 -17.19 -1.50
CA THR A 105 31.88 -17.48 -2.47
C THR A 105 31.43 -17.35 -3.92
N GLU A 106 30.15 -17.62 -4.20
CA GLU A 106 29.57 -17.48 -5.55
C GLU A 106 29.42 -16.01 -6.00
N MET A 107 29.67 -15.03 -5.11
CA MET A 107 29.63 -13.62 -5.48
C MET A 107 30.95 -13.09 -6.06
N VAL A 108 32.08 -13.78 -5.82
CA VAL A 108 33.42 -13.32 -6.23
C VAL A 108 34.35 -14.49 -6.60
N ASP A 109 35.05 -14.40 -7.73
CA ASP A 109 35.96 -15.47 -8.22
C ASP A 109 37.32 -15.56 -7.48
N SER A 110 37.39 -15.15 -6.20
CA SER A 110 38.64 -15.00 -5.45
C SER A 110 38.61 -15.72 -4.10
N LEU A 111 39.78 -16.18 -3.63
CA LEU A 111 39.97 -16.75 -2.28
C LEU A 111 39.57 -15.78 -1.15
N VAL A 112 39.40 -14.48 -1.45
CA VAL A 112 38.84 -13.47 -0.54
C VAL A 112 37.37 -13.73 -0.20
N GLY A 113 36.65 -14.51 -1.02
CA GLY A 113 35.25 -14.89 -0.79
C GLY A 113 35.02 -15.65 0.52
N GLN A 114 36.06 -16.29 1.08
CA GLN A 114 36.00 -17.03 2.35
C GLN A 114 35.77 -16.14 3.58
N ASN A 115 35.97 -14.83 3.48
CA ASN A 115 35.70 -13.85 4.54
C ASN A 115 34.72 -12.76 4.09
N LEU A 116 33.96 -12.99 3.01
CA LEU A 116 33.01 -12.02 2.49
C LEU A 116 31.67 -12.14 3.23
N TYR A 117 31.19 -11.01 3.75
CA TYR A 117 29.89 -10.92 4.40
C TYR A 117 29.21 -9.60 4.06
N VAL A 118 27.88 -9.57 4.20
CA VAL A 118 27.09 -8.35 4.03
C VAL A 118 27.31 -7.45 5.23
N SER A 119 27.90 -6.27 5.01
CA SER A 119 28.10 -5.27 6.07
C SER A 119 26.78 -4.63 6.50
N SER A 120 26.09 -4.02 5.54
CA SER A 120 24.81 -3.32 5.75
C SER A 120 23.96 -3.37 4.48
N ILE A 121 22.64 -3.35 4.68
CA ILE A 121 21.66 -3.17 3.59
C ILE A 121 20.91 -1.89 3.89
N PHE A 122 20.93 -0.93 2.97
CA PHE A 122 20.19 0.33 3.10
C PHE A 122 19.01 0.32 2.13
N HIS A 123 17.81 0.50 2.66
CA HIS A 123 16.60 0.63 1.86
C HIS A 123 16.06 2.05 1.96
N LYS A 124 15.71 2.65 0.82
CA LYS A 124 15.06 3.97 0.74
C LYS A 124 13.91 3.90 -0.23
N SER A 125 12.76 4.43 0.17
CA SER A 125 11.53 4.46 -0.60
C SER A 125 10.86 5.82 -0.50
N PHE A 126 9.97 6.08 -1.46
CA PHE A 126 9.28 7.34 -1.59
C PHE A 126 7.90 7.12 -2.21
N ILE A 127 6.90 7.81 -1.70
CA ILE A 127 5.53 7.78 -2.24
C ILE A 127 4.92 9.19 -2.21
N GLU A 128 4.16 9.50 -3.25
CA GLU A 128 3.43 10.76 -3.37
C GLU A 128 2.00 10.50 -3.88
N VAL A 129 1.04 11.15 -3.23
CA VAL A 129 -0.38 11.09 -3.59
C VAL A 129 -0.89 12.52 -3.78
N ASN A 130 -1.31 12.82 -5.01
CA ASN A 130 -1.86 14.11 -5.42
C ASN A 130 -3.05 13.94 -6.39
N GLU A 131 -3.74 15.04 -6.75
CA GLU A 131 -4.97 15.04 -7.57
C GLU A 131 -4.82 14.43 -8.95
N GLU A 132 -3.63 14.54 -9.55
CA GLU A 132 -3.39 14.03 -10.89
C GLU A 132 -3.34 12.49 -10.88
N GLY A 133 -3.25 11.88 -9.70
CA GLY A 133 -2.87 10.49 -9.47
C GLY A 133 -1.42 10.43 -9.00
N THR A 134 -0.88 9.26 -8.67
CA THR A 134 0.59 9.09 -8.68
C THR A 134 1.08 9.04 -10.15
N GLU A 135 0.78 10.12 -10.89
CA GLU A 135 0.70 10.30 -12.35
C GLU A 135 -0.56 9.77 -13.08
N ALA A 136 -1.38 10.77 -13.41
CA ALA A 136 -2.40 10.91 -14.45
C ALA A 136 -3.63 9.97 -14.39
N ALA A 137 -4.81 10.47 -14.03
CA ALA A 137 -6.12 9.99 -14.51
C ALA A 137 -6.82 11.11 -15.31
N ALA A 138 -7.04 10.90 -16.61
CA ALA A 138 -7.60 11.92 -17.51
C ALA A 138 -9.07 12.18 -17.15
N ALA A 139 -9.42 13.46 -16.98
CA ALA A 139 -10.80 13.91 -16.82
C ALA A 139 -11.57 13.70 -18.13
N SER A 140 -12.76 13.11 -18.04
CA SER A 140 -13.75 13.15 -19.13
C SER A 140 -15.10 13.54 -18.52
N ALA A 141 -15.69 14.60 -19.05
CA ALA A 141 -16.95 15.19 -18.61
C ALA A 141 -18.11 14.82 -19.56
N ALA A 142 -19.33 15.02 -19.05
CA ALA A 142 -20.67 14.83 -19.64
C ALA A 142 -21.23 13.39 -19.54
N VAL A 143 -22.48 13.10 -19.14
CA VAL A 143 -23.78 13.67 -19.57
C VAL A 143 -24.93 13.33 -18.57
N ILE A 144 -25.86 14.29 -18.41
CA ILE A 144 -27.30 14.29 -18.01
C ILE A 144 -27.78 13.52 -16.76
N ALA A 145 -28.47 14.28 -15.90
CA ALA A 145 -29.16 13.82 -14.69
C ALA A 145 -30.52 13.17 -14.97
N LEU A 146 -30.80 12.06 -14.28
CA LEU A 146 -32.16 11.61 -13.98
C LEU A 146 -32.30 11.53 -12.46
N ARG A 147 -33.33 12.19 -11.89
CA ARG A 147 -33.64 12.12 -10.46
C ARG A 147 -34.25 10.75 -10.15
N GLY A 148 -33.53 9.92 -9.41
CA GLY A 148 -34.01 8.70 -8.75
C GLY A 148 -33.63 8.71 -7.27
N LEU A 149 -34.40 8.00 -6.45
CA LEU A 149 -34.30 7.92 -4.98
C LEU A 149 -32.87 7.58 -4.50
N PRO A 150 -32.44 8.12 -3.33
CA PRO A 150 -31.07 7.94 -2.86
C PRO A 150 -30.81 6.48 -2.45
N PRO A 151 -29.80 5.80 -3.04
CA PRO A 151 -29.31 4.54 -2.51
C PRO A 151 -28.49 4.76 -1.22
N LEU A 152 -28.33 3.68 -0.45
CA LEU A 152 -27.57 3.67 0.80
C LEU A 152 -26.16 4.27 0.61
N ARG A 153 -25.86 5.30 1.41
CA ARG A 153 -24.74 6.22 1.20
C ARG A 153 -23.54 5.84 2.07
N TRP A 154 -22.47 5.36 1.44
CA TRP A 154 -21.21 5.03 2.10
C TRP A 154 -20.40 6.30 2.42
N THR A 155 -19.69 6.35 3.54
CA THR A 155 -18.88 7.52 3.91
C THR A 155 -17.46 7.07 4.27
N LEU A 156 -16.44 7.63 3.58
CA LEU A 156 -15.02 7.30 3.75
C LEU A 156 -14.21 8.58 4.00
N TRP A 157 -13.67 8.70 5.21
CA TRP A 157 -12.85 9.83 5.65
C TRP A 157 -11.49 9.35 6.13
N LEU A 158 -10.46 9.60 5.33
CA LEU A 158 -9.07 9.32 5.70
C LEU A 158 -8.49 10.56 6.42
N THR A 159 -8.63 10.67 7.75
CA THR A 159 -8.16 11.85 8.51
C THR A 159 -7.19 11.56 9.67
N THR A 160 -6.76 10.33 9.93
CA THR A 160 -5.82 10.05 11.04
C THR A 160 -4.74 9.05 10.68
N HIS A 161 -3.52 9.36 11.15
CA HIS A 161 -2.24 8.64 11.11
C HIS A 161 -2.20 7.38 10.23
N PHE A 162 -1.68 7.55 9.02
CA PHE A 162 -1.18 6.45 8.21
C PHE A 162 0.26 6.16 8.65
N CYS A 163 0.47 4.96 9.20
CA CYS A 163 1.73 4.26 9.48
C CYS A 163 2.98 5.18 9.52
N SER A 164 3.34 5.66 10.72
CA SER A 164 4.67 6.20 11.02
C SER A 164 5.60 5.09 11.48
#